data_AF-A0AB74CJQ1-F1
#
_entry.id   AF-A0AB74CJQ1-F1
#
_cell.length_a   1.000
_cell.length_b   1.000
_cell.length_c   1.000
_cell.angle_alpha   90.00
_cell.angle_beta   90.00
_cell.angle_gamma   90.00
#
_symmetry.space_group_name_H-M   'P 1'
#
loop_
_entity.id
_entity.type
_entity.pdbx_description
1 polymer ?
#
loop_
_entity_poly.entity_id
_entity_poly.type
_entity_poly.pdbx_seq_one_letter_code
_entity_poly.pdbx_strand_id
1 'polypeptide(L)'
;MPAYSTQKSHQYEALSYVWGNPNDTQSILVNGHYFQVTQSLYTALLHIRDDQLVRRLWVDAICINQNDDDEKTSQIPLMRDMYGYTYLVLVWLGDVADNSDEAFETIRLSGEQALYGNIPL
;
A
#
# COMPACT_ATOMS: atom_id res chain seq x y z
N MET A 1 23.30 16.28 -23.90
CA MET A 1 21.99 16.24 -23.24
C MET A 1 21.76 14.80 -22.79
N PRO A 2 21.73 14.45 -21.50
CA PRO A 2 21.43 13.08 -21.11
C PRO A 2 19.93 12.85 -21.25
N ALA A 3 19.55 11.73 -21.87
CA ALA A 3 18.18 11.29 -21.96
C ALA A 3 17.76 10.77 -20.56
N TYR A 4 16.92 11.52 -19.86
CA TYR A 4 16.21 10.99 -18.70
C TYR A 4 15.25 9.92 -19.23
N SER A 5 15.52 8.65 -18.94
CA SER A 5 14.50 7.61 -19.08
C SER A 5 13.35 7.99 -18.14
N THR A 6 12.24 8.44 -18.69
CA THR A 6 10.97 8.53 -17.97
C THR A 6 10.59 7.10 -17.58
N GLN A 7 11.06 6.65 -16.41
CA GLN A 7 10.53 5.45 -15.78
C GLN A 7 9.05 5.75 -15.59
N LYS A 8 8.23 5.07 -16.39
CA LYS A 8 6.79 5.31 -16.46
C LYS A 8 6.22 4.85 -15.12
N SER A 9 6.09 5.76 -14.15
CA SER A 9 5.44 5.45 -12.88
C SER A 9 4.05 4.95 -13.21
N HIS A 10 3.71 3.76 -12.74
CA HIS A 10 2.39 3.22 -12.99
C HIS A 10 1.36 4.14 -12.32
N GLN A 11 0.23 4.40 -12.98
CA GLN A 11 -0.80 5.35 -12.51
C GLN A 11 -1.66 4.78 -11.36
N TYR A 12 -1.07 3.97 -10.49
CA TYR A 12 -1.70 3.42 -9.28
C TYR A 12 -0.90 3.81 -8.04
N GLU A 13 -1.58 3.84 -6.90
CA GLU A 13 -1.03 3.94 -5.55
C GLU A 13 -0.98 2.53 -4.94
N ALA A 14 0.09 2.15 -4.26
CA ALA A 14 0.17 0.87 -3.55
C ALA A 14 -0.26 1.06 -2.09
N LEU A 15 -1.06 0.15 -1.55
CA LEU A 15 -1.43 0.16 -0.13
C LEU A 15 -0.50 -0.77 0.66
N SER A 16 0.06 -0.27 1.75
CA SER A 16 0.77 -1.03 2.77
C SER A 16 -0.03 -0.97 4.06
N TYR A 17 -0.35 -2.12 4.63
CA TYR A 17 -1.18 -2.25 5.82
C TYR A 17 -0.84 -3.57 6.52
N VAL A 18 -1.21 -3.70 7.79
CA VAL A 18 -1.08 -4.99 8.49
C VAL A 18 -2.15 -5.97 8.02
N TRP A 19 -1.80 -7.22 7.75
CA TRP A 19 -2.76 -8.22 7.26
C TRP A 19 -3.95 -8.42 8.20
N GLY A 20 -3.71 -8.45 9.50
CA GLY A 20 -4.75 -8.67 10.52
C GLY A 20 -5.12 -10.14 10.70
N ASN A 21 -6.21 -10.39 11.43
CA ASN A 21 -6.72 -11.73 11.69
C ASN A 21 -7.47 -12.27 10.44
N PRO A 22 -7.05 -13.40 9.84
CA PRO A 22 -7.70 -13.94 8.64
C PRO A 22 -9.14 -14.43 8.87
N ASN A 23 -9.52 -14.67 10.14
CA ASN A 23 -10.88 -15.08 10.49
C ASN A 23 -11.81 -13.90 10.77
N ASP A 24 -11.26 -12.69 10.92
CA ASP A 24 -12.02 -11.46 11.15
C ASP A 24 -12.13 -10.69 9.82
N THR A 25 -13.23 -10.91 9.12
CA THR A 25 -13.40 -10.43 7.73
C THR A 25 -14.65 -9.59 7.56
N GLN A 26 -14.57 -8.64 6.63
CA GLN A 26 -15.65 -7.81 6.15
C GLN A 26 -15.82 -8.00 4.65
N SER A 27 -17.03 -7.73 4.15
CA SER A 27 -17.33 -7.85 2.72
C SER A 27 -17.19 -6.51 2.03
N ILE A 28 -16.50 -6.50 0.88
CA ILE A 28 -16.43 -5.37 -0.04
C ILE A 28 -16.94 -5.77 -1.41
N LEU A 29 -17.30 -4.78 -2.24
CA LEU A 29 -17.73 -5.01 -3.61
C LEU A 29 -16.55 -4.77 -4.56
N VAL A 30 -16.15 -5.80 -5.31
CA VAL A 30 -15.12 -5.72 -6.35
C VAL A 30 -15.72 -6.21 -7.65
N ASN A 31 -15.78 -5.34 -8.66
CA ASN A 31 -16.38 -5.64 -9.98
C ASN A 31 -17.80 -6.25 -9.89
N GLY A 32 -18.61 -5.83 -8.91
CA GLY A 32 -19.96 -6.34 -8.72
C GLY A 32 -20.07 -7.66 -7.93
N HIS A 33 -18.94 -8.22 -7.48
CA HIS A 33 -18.89 -9.43 -6.66
C HIS A 33 -18.47 -9.10 -5.22
N TYR A 34 -19.08 -9.80 -4.26
CA TYR A 34 -18.66 -9.73 -2.87
C TYR A 34 -17.31 -10.43 -2.69
N PHE A 35 -16.37 -9.72 -2.08
CA PHE A 35 -15.03 -10.20 -1.79
C PHE A 35 -14.74 -10.01 -0.30
N GLN A 36 -14.23 -11.05 0.36
CA GLN A 36 -13.89 -10.99 1.77
C GLN A 36 -12.49 -10.41 1.95
N VAL A 37 -12.38 -9.36 2.75
CA VAL A 37 -11.12 -8.77 3.18
C VAL A 37 -11.03 -8.80 4.70
N THR A 38 -9.82 -8.78 5.24
CA THR A 38 -9.65 -8.67 6.70
C THR A 38 -10.18 -7.34 7.21
N GLN A 39 -10.55 -7.29 8.50
CA GLN A 39 -11.01 -6.05 9.15
C GLN A 39 -9.98 -4.91 9.01
N SER A 40 -8.68 -5.23 9.05
CA SER A 40 -7.60 -4.26 8.85
C SER A 40 -7.67 -3.59 7.47
N LEU A 41 -7.77 -4.38 6.40
CA LEU A 41 -7.89 -3.84 5.05
C LEU A 41 -9.19 -3.05 4.88
N TYR A 42 -10.30 -3.57 5.41
CA TYR A 42 -11.59 -2.88 5.34
C TYR A 42 -11.52 -1.48 5.95
N THR A 43 -10.98 -1.37 7.17
CA THR A 43 -10.81 -0.08 7.86
C THR A 43 -9.86 0.84 7.08
N ALA A 44 -8.74 0.33 6.55
CA ALA A 44 -7.82 1.12 5.73
C ALA A 44 -8.52 1.71 4.49
N LEU A 45 -9.27 0.88 3.76
CA LEU A 45 -10.01 1.31 2.56
C LEU A 45 -11.08 2.35 2.88
N LEU A 46 -11.77 2.23 4.02
CA LEU A 46 -12.73 3.25 4.46
C LEU A 46 -12.09 4.61 4.72
N HIS A 47 -10.90 4.64 5.35
CA HIS A 47 -10.21 5.89 5.65
C HIS A 47 -9.55 6.53 4.42
N ILE A 48 -9.11 5.73 3.46
CA ILE A 48 -8.48 6.22 2.22
C ILE A 48 -9.54 6.67 1.20
N ARG A 49 -10.77 6.16 1.32
CA ARG A 49 -11.87 6.50 0.43
C ARG A 49 -12.15 8.01 0.49
N ASP A 50 -12.23 8.60 -0.69
CA ASP A 50 -12.55 10.00 -0.91
C ASP A 50 -13.69 10.06 -1.94
N ASP A 51 -14.80 10.73 -1.59
CA ASP A 51 -15.98 10.81 -2.47
C ASP A 51 -15.78 11.77 -3.65
N GLN A 52 -14.72 12.58 -3.65
CA GLN A 52 -14.36 13.51 -4.71
C GLN A 52 -13.22 13.01 -5.60
N LEU A 53 -12.37 12.11 -5.08
CA LEU A 53 -11.20 11.60 -5.81
C LEU A 53 -11.31 10.10 -6.10
N VAL A 54 -11.38 9.76 -7.40
CA VAL A 54 -11.21 8.37 -7.85
C VAL A 54 -9.75 7.96 -7.73
N ARG A 55 -9.48 6.97 -6.87
CA ARG A 55 -8.14 6.39 -6.69
C ARG A 55 -8.01 5.06 -7.43
N ARG A 56 -6.81 4.81 -7.98
CA ARG A 56 -6.42 3.49 -8.50
C ARG A 56 -5.46 2.87 -7.51
N LEU A 57 -5.92 1.88 -6.76
CA LEU A 57 -5.13 1.21 -5.73
C LEU A 57 -4.64 -0.15 -6.22
N TRP A 58 -3.40 -0.49 -5.90
CA TRP A 58 -2.91 -1.86 -5.85
C TRP A 58 -2.91 -2.32 -4.39
N VAL A 59 -3.63 -3.40 -4.12
CA VAL A 59 -3.80 -4.00 -2.80
C VAL A 59 -3.55 -5.48 -2.95
N ASP A 60 -2.55 -6.03 -2.28
CA ASP A 60 -2.10 -7.41 -2.53
C ASP A 60 -3.18 -8.45 -2.24
N ALA A 61 -4.02 -8.27 -1.20
CA ALA A 61 -5.17 -9.14 -0.92
C ALA A 61 -6.22 -9.20 -2.04
N ILE A 62 -6.29 -8.17 -2.90
CA ILE A 62 -7.29 -8.07 -3.98
C ILE A 62 -6.64 -8.37 -5.34
N CYS A 63 -5.43 -7.88 -5.56
CA CYS A 63 -4.73 -7.96 -6.84
C CYS A 63 -3.96 -9.27 -7.04
N ILE A 64 -3.68 -10.03 -5.98
CA ILE A 64 -3.07 -11.35 -6.05
C ILE A 64 -4.13 -12.38 -5.68
N ASN A 65 -4.28 -13.43 -6.48
CA ASN A 65 -5.16 -14.54 -6.14
C ASN A 65 -4.60 -15.31 -4.94
N GLN A 66 -5.15 -15.05 -3.76
CA GLN A 66 -4.67 -15.63 -2.50
C GLN A 66 -4.85 -17.16 -2.42
N ASN A 67 -5.74 -17.72 -3.26
CA ASN A 67 -6.04 -19.16 -3.32
C ASN A 67 -5.18 -19.92 -4.34
N ASP A 68 -4.29 -19.23 -5.05
CA ASP A 68 -3.40 -19.83 -6.05
C ASP A 68 -1.94 -19.70 -5.59
N ASP A 69 -1.38 -20.81 -5.14
CA ASP A 69 0.01 -20.87 -4.65
C ASP A 69 1.03 -20.61 -5.77
N ASP A 70 0.73 -20.99 -7.01
CA ASP A 70 1.61 -20.77 -8.16
C ASP A 70 1.64 -19.28 -8.55
N GLU A 71 0.47 -18.62 -8.54
CA GLU A 71 0.39 -17.17 -8.74
C GLU A 71 1.12 -16.42 -7.62
N LYS A 72 0.86 -16.75 -6.34
CA LYS A 72 1.54 -16.10 -5.21
C LYS A 72 3.05 -16.23 -5.32
N THR A 73 3.55 -17.43 -5.63
CA THR A 73 4.99 -17.67 -5.80
C THR A 73 5.59 -16.80 -6.91
N SER A 74 4.81 -16.52 -7.96
CA SER A 74 5.22 -15.66 -9.07
C SER A 74 5.11 -14.16 -8.76
N GLN A 75 4.09 -13.74 -8.00
CA GLN A 75 3.79 -12.34 -7.70
C GLN A 75 4.62 -11.79 -6.52
N ILE A 76 4.90 -12.60 -5.49
CA ILE A 76 5.65 -12.16 -4.31
C ILE A 76 7.02 -11.56 -4.67
N PRO A 77 7.83 -12.15 -5.57
CA PRO A 77 9.09 -11.54 -6.01
C PRO A 77 8.90 -10.19 -6.70
N LEU A 78 7.76 -9.97 -7.36
CA LEU A 78 7.43 -8.74 -8.08
C LEU A 78 6.96 -7.61 -7.16
N MET A 79 6.62 -7.90 -5.89
CA MET A 79 6.16 -6.87 -4.95
C MET A 79 7.18 -5.73 -4.82
N ARG A 80 8.49 -6.06 -4.81
CA ARG A 80 9.54 -5.03 -4.77
C ARG A 80 9.39 -4.03 -5.92
N ASP A 81 9.12 -4.51 -7.12
CA ASP A 81 8.95 -3.68 -8.31
C ASP A 81 7.62 -2.93 -8.28
N MET A 82 6.55 -3.56 -7.81
CA MET A 82 5.23 -2.93 -7.67
C MET A 82 5.27 -1.73 -6.72
N TYR A 83 5.84 -1.92 -5.52
CA TYR A 83 6.07 -0.82 -4.57
C TYR A 83 7.14 0.17 -5.06
N GLY A 84 8.08 -0.27 -5.89
CA GLY A 84 9.11 0.60 -6.47
C GLY A 84 8.62 1.49 -7.62
N TYR A 85 7.59 1.07 -8.36
CA TYR A 85 7.09 1.76 -9.56
C TYR A 85 5.71 2.40 -9.42
N THR A 86 5.09 2.31 -8.25
CA THR A 86 3.84 3.02 -7.94
C THR A 86 4.05 4.53 -7.92
N TYR A 87 2.98 5.30 -8.12
CA TYR A 87 3.02 6.76 -7.91
C TYR A 87 3.35 7.14 -6.46
N LEU A 88 2.82 6.37 -5.51
CA LEU A 88 2.89 6.62 -4.07
C LEU A 88 2.54 5.34 -3.32
N VAL A 89 3.20 5.09 -2.18
CA VAL A 89 2.80 4.06 -1.22
C VAL A 89 2.00 4.70 -0.09
N LEU A 90 0.72 4.33 0.04
CA LEU A 90 -0.11 4.67 1.18
C LEU A 90 0.18 3.67 2.30
N VAL A 91 0.65 4.16 3.45
CA VAL A 91 0.93 3.31 4.62
C VAL A 91 -0.16 3.50 5.68
N TRP A 92 -0.90 2.44 5.96
CA TRP A 92 -1.91 2.40 7.01
C TRP A 92 -1.34 1.74 8.27
N LEU A 93 -1.25 2.51 9.35
CA LEU A 93 -0.69 2.05 10.63
C LEU A 93 -1.76 1.66 11.66
N GLY A 94 -3.04 1.70 11.28
CA GLY A 94 -4.18 1.54 12.19
C GLY A 94 -4.81 2.86 12.60
N ASP A 95 -5.89 2.76 13.36
CA ASP A 95 -6.57 3.93 13.92
C ASP A 95 -5.65 4.66 14.91
N VAL A 96 -5.94 5.95 15.12
CA VAL A 96 -5.24 6.78 16.11
C VAL A 96 -5.33 6.09 17.48
N ALA A 97 -4.18 5.68 18.00
CA ALA A 97 -3.99 5.16 19.34
C ALA A 97 -3.11 6.12 20.15
N ASP A 98 -3.14 6.00 21.48
CA ASP A 98 -2.28 6.79 22.37
C ASP A 98 -0.80 6.65 21.92
N ASN A 99 -0.12 7.79 21.73
CA ASN A 99 1.27 7.95 21.22
C ASN A 99 1.50 7.76 19.71
N SER A 100 0.46 7.66 18.88
CA SER A 100 0.64 7.61 17.42
C SER A 100 1.34 8.87 16.86
N ASP A 101 1.07 10.05 17.42
CA ASP A 101 1.68 11.33 17.03
C ASP A 101 3.22 11.34 17.16
N GLU A 102 3.77 10.72 18.21
CA GLU A 102 5.22 10.68 18.46
C GLU A 102 5.94 9.74 17.47
N ALA A 103 5.28 8.66 17.07
CA ALA A 103 5.79 7.72 16.07
C ALA A 103 5.84 8.36 14.67
N PHE A 104 4.78 9.10 14.28
CA PHE A 104 4.75 9.80 13.00
C PHE A 104 5.84 10.87 12.89
N GLU A 105 6.08 11.62 13.97
CA GLU A 105 7.16 12.63 13.99
C GLU A 105 8.54 11.99 13.90
N THR A 106 8.75 10.84 14.54
CA THR A 106 10.02 10.10 14.44
C THR A 106 10.27 9.62 13.00
N ILE A 107 9.23 9.09 12.32
CA ILE A 107 9.32 8.65 10.93
C ILE A 107 9.61 9.86 10.02
N ARG A 108 8.92 10.98 10.22
CA ARG A 108 9.13 12.22 9.44
C ARG A 108 10.57 12.71 9.57
N LEU A 109 11.08 12.82 10.79
CA LEU A 109 12.46 13.26 11.05
C LEU A 109 13.48 12.31 10.41
N SER A 110 13.26 11.01 10.49
CA SER A 110 14.13 10.00 9.87
C SER A 110 14.13 10.09 8.34
N GLY A 111 12.96 10.34 7.74
CA GLY A 111 12.82 10.55 6.29
C GLY A 111 13.50 11.83 5.80
N GLU A 112 13.35 12.93 6.54
CA GLU A 112 14.05 14.19 6.25
C GLU A 112 15.58 14.01 6.34
N GLN A 113 16.07 13.28 7.35
CA GLN A 113 17.49 13.00 7.51
C GLN A 113 18.05 12.13 6.38
N ALA A 114 17.26 11.23 5.79
CA ALA A 114 17.65 10.44 4.62
C ALA A 114 17.65 11.25 3.31
N LEU A 115 16.84 12.31 3.20
CA LEU A 115 16.79 13.19 2.03
C LEU A 115 17.88 14.28 2.07
N TYR A 116 18.28 14.73 3.26
CA TYR A 116 19.32 15.76 3.46
C TYR A 116 20.70 15.19 3.86
N GLY A 117 20.76 13.96 4.35
CA GLY A 117 21.99 13.23 4.59
C GLY A 117 22.41 12.50 3.32
N ASN A 118 23.26 13.14 2.51
CA ASN A 118 24.02 12.48 1.44
C ASN A 118 24.60 11.15 1.97
N ILE A 119 24.02 10.03 1.57
CA ILE A 119 24.71 8.74 1.56
C ILE A 119 25.47 8.71 0.23
N PRO A 120 26.80 8.82 0.22
CA PRO A 120 27.56 8.59 -1.00
C PRO A 120 27.45 7.11 -1.37
N LEU A 121 27.02 6.88 -2.61
CA LEU A 121 26.95 5.64 -3.41
C LEU A 121 27.36 4.32 -2.73
#